data_AF-A0A7R9CKB7-F1
#
_entry.id   AF-A0A7R9CKB7-F1
#
_cell.length_a   1.000
_cell.length_b   1.000
_cell.length_c   1.000
_cell.angle_alpha   90.00
_cell.angle_beta   90.00
_cell.angle_gamma   90.00
#
_symmetry.space_group_name_H-M   'P 1'
#
loop_
_entity.id
_entity.type
_entity.pdbx_description
1 polymer ?
#
loop_
_entity_poly.entity_id
_entity_poly.type
_entity_poly.pdbx_seq_one_letter_code
_entity_poly.pdbx_strand_id
1 'polypeptide(L)'
;MSLSISNVEHGCIIQFESKKCFICWNFVYTFRILDHLSQEPTWAESDICLECGVKFGLTMRRHHCRHCGRILCSKCSDRDVPILKFNLNKPVRVCFVCFDVLQVGSN
;
A
#
# COMPACT_ATOMS: atom_id res chain seq x y z
N MET A 1 -38.84 -9.30 10.08
CA MET A 1 -39.33 -8.08 10.77
C MET A 1 -38.41 -7.90 11.96
N SER A 2 -37.35 -7.12 11.88
CA SER A 2 -37.42 -5.66 11.93
C SER A 2 -36.18 -5.04 11.27
N LEU A 3 -36.43 -4.04 10.42
CA LEU A 3 -35.43 -3.08 9.95
C LEU A 3 -35.26 -2.03 11.04
N SER A 4 -34.02 -1.65 11.38
CA SER A 4 -33.75 -0.39 12.06
C SER A 4 -32.82 0.43 11.19
N ILE A 5 -33.40 1.37 10.45
CA ILE A 5 -32.69 2.46 9.78
C ILE A 5 -32.44 3.52 10.85
N SER A 6 -31.18 3.87 11.07
CA SER A 6 -30.80 5.11 11.73
C SER A 6 -29.79 5.83 10.85
N ASN A 7 -30.27 6.85 10.14
CA ASN A 7 -29.43 7.79 9.40
C ASN A 7 -28.62 8.62 10.39
N VAL A 8 -27.29 8.64 10.26
CA VAL A 8 -26.48 9.84 10.51
C VAL A 8 -25.30 9.83 9.53
N GLU A 9 -25.09 10.98 8.90
CA GLU A 9 -24.13 11.28 7.84
C GLU A 9 -22.66 11.16 8.32
N HIS A 10 -21.76 10.78 7.40
CA HIS A 10 -20.29 10.68 7.56
C HIS A 10 -19.66 9.51 8.35
N GLY A 11 -20.28 8.32 8.38
CA GLY A 11 -19.63 7.16 9.00
C GLY A 11 -20.23 5.83 8.58
N CYS A 12 -19.82 5.32 7.41
CA CYS A 12 -20.29 4.02 6.95
C CYS A 12 -19.67 2.89 7.79
N ILE A 13 -20.51 2.23 8.60
CA ILE A 13 -20.23 0.93 9.21
C ILE A 13 -20.50 -0.13 8.14
N ILE A 14 -19.44 -0.78 7.65
CA ILE A 14 -19.56 -2.04 6.91
C ILE A 14 -18.77 -3.14 7.64
N GLN A 15 -19.55 -4.17 7.97
CA GLN A 15 -19.29 -5.43 8.64
C GLN A 15 -17.90 -6.06 8.42
N PHE A 16 -17.25 -6.43 9.52
CA PHE A 16 -16.00 -7.19 9.56
C PHE A 16 -16.29 -8.69 9.56
N GLU A 17 -15.98 -9.38 8.46
CA GLU A 17 -15.71 -10.82 8.49
C GLU A 17 -14.25 -11.03 8.06
N SER A 18 -13.42 -11.40 9.03
CA SER A 18 -12.06 -11.95 8.89
C SER A 18 -10.92 -11.01 8.40
N LYS A 19 -10.13 -10.55 9.39
CA LYS A 19 -8.67 -10.26 9.32
C LYS A 19 -8.14 -8.98 8.66
N LYS A 20 -8.91 -7.88 8.59
CA LYS A 20 -8.31 -6.55 8.35
C LYS A 20 -7.95 -5.86 9.67
N CYS A 21 -6.91 -6.37 10.31
CA CYS A 21 -6.40 -5.91 11.61
C CYS A 21 -6.22 -4.38 11.66
N PHE A 22 -6.52 -3.79 12.84
CA PHE A 22 -6.32 -2.40 13.28
C PHE A 22 -5.04 -1.68 12.80
N ILE A 23 -4.04 -2.42 12.30
CA ILE A 23 -2.79 -1.96 11.70
C ILE A 23 -3.03 -1.10 10.44
N CYS A 24 -4.08 -1.35 9.65
CA CYS A 24 -4.37 -0.57 8.44
C CYS A 24 -4.74 0.91 8.70
N TRP A 25 -5.23 1.28 9.89
CA TRP A 25 -5.68 2.66 10.15
C TRP A 25 -4.52 3.64 10.40
N ASN A 26 -3.46 3.21 11.11
CA ASN A 26 -2.22 3.99 11.22
C ASN A 26 -1.37 3.91 9.94
N PHE A 27 -1.46 2.82 9.18
CA PHE A 27 -0.74 2.66 7.92
C PHE A 27 -1.26 3.62 6.85
N VAL A 28 -2.58 3.69 6.61
CA VAL A 28 -3.18 4.55 5.57
C VAL A 28 -2.97 6.05 5.86
N TYR A 29 -2.84 6.46 7.13
CA TYR A 29 -2.54 7.85 7.49
C TYR A 29 -1.16 8.32 7.01
N THR A 30 -0.13 7.47 7.04
CA THR A 30 1.18 7.77 6.44
C THR A 30 1.12 7.83 4.91
N PHE A 31 0.23 7.05 4.26
CA PHE A 31 0.06 7.09 2.79
C PHE A 31 -0.50 8.43 2.27
N ARG A 32 -1.30 9.16 3.05
CA ARG A 32 -1.73 10.51 2.65
C ARG A 32 -0.60 11.54 2.66
N ILE A 33 0.42 11.33 3.51
CA ILE A 33 1.64 12.15 3.49
C ILE A 33 2.53 11.77 2.29
N LEU A 34 2.58 10.49 1.91
CA LEU A 34 3.31 10.04 0.71
C LEU A 34 2.79 10.69 -0.58
N ASP A 35 1.57 11.25 -0.58
CA ASP A 35 1.08 11.97 -1.74
C ASP A 35 1.73 13.34 -1.95
N HIS A 36 2.09 14.01 -0.85
CA HIS A 36 2.78 15.31 -0.83
C HIS A 36 4.31 15.22 -0.99
N LEU A 37 4.88 14.01 -1.09
CA LEU A 37 6.31 13.88 -1.36
C LEU A 37 6.63 14.34 -2.78
N SER A 38 7.60 15.24 -2.90
CA SER A 38 8.17 15.71 -4.17
C SER A 38 9.31 14.83 -4.69
N GLN A 39 9.72 13.82 -3.93
CA GLN A 39 10.89 12.99 -4.19
C GLN A 39 10.71 11.57 -3.63
N GLU A 40 11.46 10.61 -4.17
CA GLU A 40 11.41 9.21 -3.75
C GLU A 40 11.72 9.05 -2.25
N PRO A 41 11.00 8.16 -1.54
CA PRO A 41 11.29 7.87 -0.15
C PRO A 41 12.57 7.02 -0.01
N THR A 42 13.23 7.16 1.13
CA THR A 42 14.31 6.25 1.54
C THR A 42 13.79 4.81 1.61
N TRP A 43 14.60 3.88 1.10
CA TRP A 43 14.27 2.46 1.14
C TRP A 43 14.41 1.91 2.57
N ALA A 44 13.37 1.22 3.02
CA ALA A 44 13.35 0.56 4.31
C ALA A 44 14.14 -0.75 4.26
N GLU A 45 14.80 -1.09 5.36
CA GLU A 45 15.52 -2.35 5.53
C GLU A 45 14.78 -3.27 6.50
N SER A 46 14.67 -4.55 6.16
CA SER A 46 14.07 -5.58 7.01
C SER A 46 14.45 -6.98 6.54
N ASP A 47 14.37 -7.94 7.46
CA ASP A 47 14.53 -9.37 7.18
C ASP A 47 13.21 -10.06 6.84
N ILE A 48 12.10 -9.32 6.89
CA ILE A 48 10.77 -9.82 6.53
C ILE A 48 10.08 -8.90 5.51
N CYS A 49 9.20 -9.46 4.70
CA CYS A 49 8.29 -8.69 3.88
C CYS A 49 7.34 -7.87 4.77
N LEU A 50 7.30 -6.56 4.59
CA LEU A 50 6.46 -5.65 5.39
C LEU A 50 4.96 -5.73 5.06
N GLU A 51 4.57 -6.61 4.12
CA GLU A 51 3.16 -6.85 3.77
C GLU A 51 2.68 -8.21 4.31
N CYS A 52 3.39 -9.29 3.97
CA CYS A 52 2.96 -10.65 4.33
C CYS A 52 3.78 -11.32 5.43
N GLY A 53 4.84 -10.67 5.93
CA GLY A 53 5.68 -11.17 7.02
C GLY A 53 6.62 -12.34 6.65
N VAL A 54 6.69 -12.75 5.37
CA VAL A 54 7.62 -13.81 4.95
C VAL A 54 9.06 -13.40 5.17
N LYS A 55 9.89 -14.30 5.72
CA LYS A 55 11.34 -14.06 5.88
C LYS A 55 12.05 -14.08 4.54
N PHE A 56 12.95 -13.14 4.34
CA PHE A 56 13.85 -13.13 3.21
C PHE A 56 14.97 -14.17 3.40
N GLY A 57 15.52 -14.67 2.30
CA GLY A 57 16.55 -15.70 2.30
C GLY A 57 17.13 -15.90 0.90
N LEU A 58 17.83 -17.01 0.69
CA LEU A 58 18.50 -17.29 -0.59
C LEU A 58 17.53 -17.38 -1.78
N THR A 59 16.34 -17.95 -1.56
CA THR A 59 15.30 -18.10 -2.59
C THR A 59 14.30 -16.94 -2.60
N MET A 60 14.13 -16.23 -1.48
CA MET A 60 13.19 -15.12 -1.33
C MET A 60 13.95 -13.80 -1.29
N ARG A 61 14.10 -13.18 -2.47
CA ARG A 61 14.82 -11.91 -2.63
C ARG A 61 14.01 -10.71 -2.11
N ARG A 62 14.74 -9.69 -1.67
CA ARG A 62 14.21 -8.39 -1.23
C ARG A 62 13.86 -7.52 -2.43
N HIS A 63 12.71 -6.84 -2.37
CA HIS A 63 12.28 -5.88 -3.38
C HIS A 63 11.70 -4.64 -2.72
N HIS A 64 12.03 -3.45 -3.24
CA HIS A 64 11.48 -2.20 -2.71
C HIS A 64 10.37 -1.65 -3.59
N CYS A 65 9.34 -1.08 -2.98
CA CYS A 65 8.35 -0.26 -3.68
C CYS A 65 8.95 1.12 -3.95
N ARG A 66 8.98 1.55 -5.22
CA ARG A 66 9.55 2.87 -5.59
C ARG A 66 8.68 4.05 -5.16
N HIS A 67 7.42 3.81 -4.83
CA HIS A 67 6.51 4.85 -4.34
C HIS A 67 6.59 5.07 -2.82
N CYS A 68 6.63 3.99 -2.03
CA CYS A 68 6.55 4.06 -0.56
C CYS A 68 7.80 3.56 0.18
N GLY A 69 8.82 3.06 -0.51
CA GLY A 69 10.10 2.63 0.09
C GLY A 69 10.05 1.31 0.88
N ARG A 70 8.87 0.70 1.07
CA ARG A 70 8.73 -0.57 1.82
C ARG A 70 9.45 -1.73 1.14
N ILE A 71 9.99 -2.63 1.96
CA ILE A 71 10.64 -3.88 1.53
C ILE A 71 9.64 -5.05 1.50
N LEU A 72 9.61 -5.76 0.39
CA LEU A 72 8.55 -6.67 -0.02
C LEU A 72 9.13 -7.89 -0.74
N CYS A 73 8.36 -8.99 -0.75
CA CYS A 73 8.65 -10.14 -1.59
C CYS A 73 8.11 -9.94 -3.02
N SER A 74 8.50 -10.83 -3.94
CA SER A 74 8.08 -10.77 -5.35
C SER A 74 6.55 -10.80 -5.48
N LYS A 75 5.87 -11.63 -4.69
CA LYS A 75 4.42 -11.76 -4.69
C LYS A 75 3.69 -10.50 -4.22
N CYS A 76 4.27 -9.72 -3.31
CA CYS A 76 3.67 -8.48 -2.79
C CYS A 76 4.03 -7.24 -3.62
N SER A 77 4.84 -7.40 -4.66
CA SER A 77 5.35 -6.32 -5.52
C SER A 77 5.49 -6.80 -6.98
N ASP A 78 4.43 -7.40 -7.52
CA ASP A 78 4.41 -7.98 -8.87
C ASP A 78 3.92 -7.02 -9.96
N ARG A 79 3.63 -5.75 -9.60
CA ARG A 79 3.15 -4.72 -10.53
C ARG A 79 4.19 -3.63 -10.72
N ASP A 80 4.20 -3.09 -11.94
CA ASP A 80 5.00 -1.94 -12.32
C ASP A 80 4.09 -0.83 -12.85
N VAL A 81 4.38 0.42 -12.48
CA VAL A 81 3.63 1.61 -12.90
C VAL A 81 4.57 2.81 -12.99
N PRO A 82 4.41 3.74 -13.95
CA PRO A 82 5.17 4.99 -13.93
C PRO A 82 4.79 5.85 -12.72
N ILE A 83 5.75 6.57 -12.15
CA ILE A 83 5.55 7.51 -11.04
C ILE A 83 5.98 8.90 -11.50
N LEU A 84 5.07 9.59 -12.18
CA LEU A 84 5.37 10.88 -12.85
C LEU A 84 5.83 11.96 -11.87
N LYS A 85 5.28 11.99 -10.65
CA LYS A 85 5.67 12.96 -9.61
C LYS A 85 7.11 12.81 -9.12
N PHE A 86 7.73 11.65 -9.35
CA PHE A 86 9.14 11.41 -9.03
C PHE A 86 10.02 11.43 -10.30
N ASN A 87 9.50 11.92 -11.43
CA ASN A 87 10.16 11.87 -12.74
C ASN A 87 10.51 10.44 -13.22
N LEU A 88 9.79 9.43 -12.70
CA LEU A 88 9.94 8.03 -13.12
C LEU A 88 8.95 7.72 -14.23
N ASN A 89 9.31 8.15 -15.45
CA ASN A 89 8.46 7.99 -16.64
C ASN A 89 8.38 6.55 -17.14
N LYS A 90 9.33 5.69 -16.77
CA LYS A 90 9.30 4.26 -17.09
C LYS A 90 8.56 3.51 -15.98
N PRO A 91 7.82 2.42 -16.29
CA PRO A 91 7.21 1.59 -15.27
C PRO A 91 8.25 1.10 -14.25
N VAL A 92 7.96 1.35 -12.97
CA VAL A 92 8.79 0.90 -11.85
C VAL A 92 7.97 0.07 -10.89
N ARG A 93 8.64 -0.85 -10.21
CA ARG A 93 7.98 -1.77 -9.29
C ARG A 93 7.36 -1.07 -8.09
N VAL A 94 6.11 -1.41 -7.83
CA VAL A 94 5.33 -0.91 -6.71
C VAL A 94 4.63 -2.06 -5.98
N CYS A 95 4.25 -1.81 -4.73
CA CYS A 95 3.39 -2.71 -3.99
C CYS A 95 1.94 -2.60 -4.47
N PHE A 96 1.11 -3.62 -4.18
CA PHE A 96 -0.32 -3.62 -4.54
C PHE A 96 -1.04 -2.34 -4.09
N VAL A 97 -0.83 -1.93 -2.84
CA VAL A 97 -1.45 -0.73 -2.27
C VAL A 97 -1.08 0.53 -3.08
N CYS A 98 0.20 0.69 -3.44
CA CYS A 98 0.65 1.84 -4.23
C CYS A 98 0.17 1.75 -5.68
N PHE A 99 0.08 0.55 -6.24
CA PHE A 99 -0.47 0.35 -7.58
C PHE A 99 -1.91 0.85 -7.64
N ASP A 100 -2.76 0.45 -6.69
CA ASP A 100 -4.14 0.89 -6.62
C ASP A 100 -4.25 2.40 -6.46
N VAL A 101 -3.45 3.01 -5.58
CA VAL A 101 -3.43 4.47 -5.38
C VAL A 101 -3.04 5.22 -6.66
N LEU A 102 -2.00 4.77 -7.36
CA LEU A 102 -1.48 5.44 -8.55
C LEU A 102 -2.38 5.23 -9.79
N GLN A 103 -3.09 4.10 -9.87
CA GLN A 103 -4.04 3.84 -10.96
C GLN A 103 -5.38 4.56 -10.73
N VAL A 104 -5.88 4.59 -9.49
CA VAL A 104 -7.16 5.25 -9.17
C VAL A 104 -7.06 6.77 -9.27
N GLY A 105 -5.91 7.37 -8.93
CA GLY A 105 -5.69 8.81 -9.09
C GLY A 105 -5.49 9.29 -10.54
N SER A 106 -5.51 8.38 -11.53
CA SER A 106 -5.30 8.69 -12.95
C SER A 106 -6.60 8.72 -13.79
N ASN A 107 -7.78 8.58 -13.16
CA ASN A 107 -9.09 8.56 -13.83
C ASN A 107 -10.01 9.66 -13.32
#